data_AF-A0AAX6EZQ1-F1
#
_entry.id   AF-A0AAX6EZQ1-F1
#
_cell.length_a   1.000
_cell.length_b   1.000
_cell.length_c   1.000
_cell.angle_alpha   90.00
_cell.angle_beta   90.00
_cell.angle_gamma   90.00
#
_symmetry.space_group_name_H-M   'P 1'
#
loop_
_entity.id
_entity.type
_entity.pdbx_description
1 polymer ?
#
loop_
_entity_poly.entity_id
_entity_poly.type
_entity_poly.pdbx_seq_one_letter_code
_entity_poly.pdbx_strand_id
1 'polypeptide(L)'
;MDGLLVLQAWALYERGELLKIVDANLADDLDAEEARKFLEIALLCTQDASKLRPSMSAVVRMLTGERAVESEKITKPGLISDFTDLKVTGQQEKADVNANDGTSSAMSSSGASPLSSQDTTRSSMSFTTATSDRQRSKLA
;
A
#
# COMPACT_ATOMS: atom_id res chain seq x y z
N MET A 1 24.99 -8.79 11.59
CA MET A 1 24.10 -9.87 11.08
C MET A 1 22.71 -9.26 11.10
N ASP A 2 22.47 -8.30 10.22
CA ASP A 2 21.31 -7.41 10.29
C ASP A 2 20.51 -7.63 9.02
N GLY A 3 20.09 -8.89 8.83
CA GLY A 3 19.22 -9.29 7.74
C GLY A 3 17.76 -9.13 8.17
N LEU A 4 16.91 -8.66 7.27
CA LEU A 4 15.46 -8.59 7.50
C LEU A 4 14.92 -9.98 7.92
N LEU A 5 14.18 -10.05 9.02
CA LEU A 5 13.62 -11.32 9.56
C LEU A 5 12.86 -12.12 8.49
N VAL A 6 12.13 -11.42 7.63
CA VAL A 6 11.35 -12.02 6.54
C VAL A 6 12.26 -12.71 5.50
N LEU A 7 13.45 -12.18 5.21
CA LEU A 7 14.43 -12.83 4.32
C LEU A 7 15.05 -14.06 4.97
N GLN A 8 15.34 -13.98 6.27
CA GLN A 8 15.85 -15.13 7.01
C GLN A 8 14.80 -16.25 7.07
N ALA A 9 13.55 -15.92 7.34
CA ALA A 9 12.42 -16.84 7.31
C ALA A 9 12.26 -17.48 5.93
N TRP A 10 12.34 -16.69 4.86
CA TRP A 10 12.29 -17.18 3.49
C TRP A 10 13.41 -18.18 3.17
N ALA A 11 14.65 -17.86 3.54
CA ALA A 11 15.78 -18.76 3.31
C ALA A 11 15.61 -20.08 4.07
N LEU A 12 15.03 -20.05 5.27
CA LEU A 12 14.70 -21.23 6.06
C LEU A 12 13.56 -22.03 5.45
N TYR A 13 12.54 -21.34 4.93
CA TYR A 13 11.41 -21.93 4.21
C TYR A 13 11.88 -22.71 2.98
N GLU A 14 12.75 -22.13 2.14
CA GLU A 14 13.30 -22.80 0.95
C GLU A 14 14.09 -24.07 1.28
N ARG A 15 14.68 -24.16 2.48
CA ARG A 15 15.41 -25.34 2.95
C ARG A 15 14.55 -26.35 3.71
N GLY A 16 13.28 -26.04 3.95
CA GLY A 16 12.40 -26.87 4.79
C GLY A 16 12.76 -26.83 6.28
N GLU A 17 13.49 -25.82 6.73
CA GLU A 17 13.99 -25.68 8.11
C GLU A 17 13.29 -24.55 8.87
N LEU A 18 12.04 -24.22 8.50
CA LEU A 18 11.32 -23.03 8.96
C LEU A 18 11.28 -22.91 10.49
N LEU A 19 11.20 -24.03 11.22
CA LEU A 19 11.15 -24.07 12.67
C LEU A 19 12.41 -23.53 13.38
N LYS A 20 13.56 -23.43 12.69
CA LYS A 20 14.77 -22.85 13.32
C LYS A 20 14.67 -21.35 13.60
N ILE A 21 13.64 -20.67 13.08
CA ILE A 21 13.39 -19.25 13.38
C ILE A 21 12.54 -19.06 14.64
N VAL A 22 11.94 -20.13 15.17
CA VAL A 22 11.09 -20.07 16.36
C VAL A 22 11.93 -19.66 17.56
N ASP A 23 11.38 -18.80 18.41
CA ASP A 23 12.03 -18.36 19.65
C ASP A 23 12.35 -19.57 20.54
N ALA A 24 13.62 -19.66 20.98
CA ALA A 24 14.09 -20.75 21.82
C ALA A 24 13.34 -20.83 23.18
N ASN A 25 12.78 -19.73 23.66
CA ASN A 25 12.02 -19.69 24.91
C ASN A 25 10.64 -20.37 24.78
N LEU A 26 10.18 -20.69 23.57
CA LEU A 26 8.92 -21.41 23.34
C LEU A 26 9.11 -22.94 23.29
N ALA A 27 10.34 -23.45 23.34
CA ALA A 27 10.65 -24.84 23.00
C ALA A 27 9.89 -25.91 23.81
N ASP A 28 9.53 -25.63 25.07
CA ASP A 28 8.90 -26.61 25.97
C ASP A 28 7.41 -26.83 25.68
N ASP A 29 6.71 -25.84 25.13
CA ASP A 29 5.26 -25.87 24.88
C ASP A 29 4.90 -25.74 23.39
N LEU A 30 5.89 -25.77 22.49
CA LEU A 30 5.68 -25.56 21.06
C LEU A 30 5.16 -26.81 20.35
N ASP A 31 3.97 -26.72 19.76
CA ASP A 31 3.55 -27.64 18.71
C ASP A 31 4.25 -27.25 17.39
N ALA A 32 5.10 -28.15 16.89
CA ALA A 32 5.88 -27.94 15.68
C ALA A 32 5.03 -27.78 14.41
N GLU A 33 3.90 -28.49 14.32
CA GLU A 33 3.00 -28.42 13.16
C GLU A 33 2.21 -27.10 13.17
N GLU A 34 1.74 -26.66 14.35
CA GLU A 34 1.11 -25.36 14.48
C GLU A 34 2.11 -24.24 14.18
N ALA A 35 3.30 -24.27 14.79
CA ALA A 35 4.35 -23.27 14.56
C ALA A 35 4.71 -23.16 13.07
N ARG A 36 4.83 -24.30 12.37
CA ARG A 36 5.06 -24.31 10.93
C ARG A 36 3.92 -23.62 10.18
N LYS A 37 2.66 -23.96 10.47
CA LYS A 37 1.49 -23.32 9.83
C LYS A 37 1.46 -21.82 10.08
N PHE A 38 1.72 -21.38 11.31
CA PHE A 38 1.81 -19.95 11.65
C PHE A 38 2.86 -19.23 10.81
N LEU A 39 4.04 -19.83 10.64
CA LEU A 39 5.13 -19.25 9.85
C LEU A 39 4.79 -19.23 8.35
N GLU A 40 4.14 -20.26 7.82
CA GLU A 40 3.66 -20.30 6.43
C GLU A 40 2.61 -19.20 6.16
N ILE A 41 1.66 -19.00 7.08
CA ILE A 41 0.67 -17.91 7.02
C ILE A 41 1.37 -16.55 7.08
N ALA A 42 2.38 -16.39 7.93
CA ALA A 42 3.16 -15.14 8.00
C ALA A 42 3.88 -14.83 6.68
N LEU A 43 4.39 -15.85 5.98
CA LEU A 43 4.99 -15.70 4.65
C LEU A 43 3.95 -15.33 3.58
N LEU A 44 2.73 -15.86 3.65
CA LEU A 44 1.62 -15.44 2.77
C LEU A 44 1.26 -13.95 2.98
N CYS A 45 1.22 -13.50 4.22
CA CYS A 45 0.89 -12.11 4.56
C CYS A 45 1.95 -11.10 4.09
N THR A 46 3.20 -11.54 3.94
CA THR A 46 4.37 -10.69 3.61
C THR A 46 4.80 -10.79 2.14
N GLN A 47 3.98 -11.40 1.29
CA GLN A 47 4.27 -11.48 -0.14
C GLN A 47 4.40 -10.11 -0.80
N ASP A 48 5.29 -10.01 -1.78
CA ASP A 48 5.54 -8.78 -2.52
C ASP A 48 4.26 -8.27 -3.21
N ALA A 49 3.63 -9.15 -3.99
CA ALA A 49 2.40 -8.83 -4.71
C ALA A 49 1.21 -8.75 -3.75
N SER A 50 0.63 -7.54 -3.61
CA SER A 50 -0.54 -7.28 -2.76
C SER A 50 -1.73 -8.18 -3.05
N LYS A 51 -1.91 -8.58 -4.32
CA LYS A 51 -3.02 -9.46 -4.77
C LYS A 51 -2.91 -10.90 -4.27
N LEU A 52 -1.72 -11.33 -3.86
CA LEU A 52 -1.50 -12.68 -3.36
C LEU A 52 -1.58 -12.75 -1.83
N ARG A 53 -1.64 -11.60 -1.15
CA ARG A 53 -1.80 -11.56 0.31
C ARG A 53 -3.23 -11.98 0.67
N PRO A 54 -3.42 -12.90 1.64
CA PRO A 54 -4.75 -13.31 2.06
C PRO A 54 -5.50 -12.14 2.72
N SER A 55 -6.83 -12.15 2.59
CA SER A 55 -7.68 -11.24 3.38
C SER A 55 -7.57 -11.59 4.87
N MET A 56 -7.79 -10.61 5.75
CA MET A 56 -7.79 -10.86 7.19
C MET A 56 -8.80 -11.94 7.61
N SER A 57 -9.97 -12.02 6.95
CA SER A 57 -10.93 -13.09 7.18
C SER A 57 -10.37 -14.47 6.80
N ALA A 58 -9.62 -14.57 5.71
CA ALA A 58 -8.96 -15.81 5.31
C ALA A 58 -7.84 -16.20 6.28
N VAL A 59 -7.04 -15.22 6.75
CA VAL A 59 -6.00 -15.43 7.77
C VAL A 59 -6.60 -16.02 9.04
N VAL A 60 -7.69 -15.44 9.57
CA VAL A 60 -8.36 -15.96 10.76
C VAL A 60 -8.82 -17.40 10.54
N ARG A 61 -9.45 -17.70 9.41
CA ARG A 61 -9.89 -19.06 9.08
C ARG A 61 -8.74 -20.06 8.96
N MET A 62 -7.57 -19.62 8.49
CA MET A 62 -6.37 -20.46 8.47
C MET A 62 -5.86 -20.72 9.90
N LEU A 63 -5.81 -19.68 10.74
CA LEU A 63 -5.34 -19.77 12.12
C LEU A 63 -6.27 -20.62 13.01
N THR A 64 -7.58 -20.60 12.76
CA THR A 64 -8.55 -21.44 13.47
C THR A 64 -8.63 -22.87 12.92
N GLY A 65 -7.86 -23.21 11.88
CA GLY A 65 -7.87 -24.52 11.23
C GLY A 65 -9.09 -24.79 10.35
N GLU A 66 -9.94 -23.79 10.10
CA GLU A 66 -11.11 -23.92 9.20
C GLU A 66 -10.68 -23.97 7.72
N ARG A 67 -9.48 -23.49 7.39
CA ARG A 67 -8.92 -23.45 6.04
C ARG A 67 -7.49 -23.96 6.00
N ALA A 68 -7.18 -24.84 5.05
CA ALA A 68 -5.83 -25.34 4.82
C ALA A 68 -4.91 -24.30 4.14
N VAL A 69 -3.70 -24.17 4.67
CA VAL A 69 -2.63 -23.26 4.18
C VAL A 69 -1.94 -23.82 2.94
N GLU A 70 -1.84 -25.16 2.84
CA GLU A 70 -1.16 -25.92 1.77
C GLU A 70 -1.66 -25.61 0.35
N SER A 71 -2.88 -25.10 0.25
CA SER A 71 -3.51 -24.73 -1.02
C SER A 71 -3.00 -23.41 -1.61
N GLU A 72 -2.24 -22.63 -0.83
CA GLU A 72 -1.75 -21.32 -1.22
C GLU A 72 -0.30 -21.35 -1.70
N LYS A 73 -0.03 -20.61 -2.78
CA LYS A 73 1.33 -20.51 -3.32
C LYS A 73 2.12 -19.44 -2.57
N ILE A 74 3.08 -19.86 -1.75
CA ILE A 74 4.00 -18.95 -1.07
C ILE A 74 5.09 -18.49 -2.06
N THR A 75 5.14 -17.19 -2.34
CA THR A 75 6.17 -16.57 -3.19
C THR A 75 7.16 -15.77 -2.37
N LYS A 76 8.34 -15.48 -2.95
CA LYS A 76 9.39 -14.71 -2.30
C LYS A 76 8.85 -13.36 -1.79
N PRO A 77 9.14 -12.99 -0.53
CA PRO A 77 8.70 -11.71 0.03
C PRO A 77 9.39 -10.53 -0.66
N GLY A 78 8.68 -9.40 -0.70
CA GLY A 78 9.15 -8.15 -1.29
C GLY A 78 10.18 -7.47 -0.39
N LEU A 79 11.22 -6.89 -0.97
CA LEU A 79 12.20 -6.07 -0.26
C LEU A 79 11.99 -4.60 -0.62
N ILE A 80 11.79 -3.75 0.38
CA ILE A 80 11.88 -2.30 0.21
C ILE A 80 13.35 -1.94 0.51
N SER A 81 14.12 -1.67 -0.53
CA SER A 81 15.54 -1.33 -0.42
C SER A 81 15.80 0.08 0.16
N ASP A 82 14.76 0.90 0.31
CA ASP A 82 14.90 2.36 0.49
C ASP A 82 14.65 2.84 1.93
N PHE A 83 14.57 1.94 2.91
CA PHE A 83 14.28 2.32 4.31
C PHE A 83 15.31 3.27 4.93
N THR A 84 16.48 3.44 4.31
CA THR A 84 17.54 4.35 4.77
C THR A 84 17.37 5.81 4.34
N ASP A 85 16.44 6.14 3.42
CA ASP A 85 16.36 7.49 2.82
C ASP A 85 15.14 8.32 3.26
N LEU A 86 14.40 7.89 4.27
CA LEU A 86 13.41 8.74 4.95
C LEU A 86 14.13 9.66 5.95
N LYS A 87 14.92 10.60 5.45
CA LYS A 87 15.32 11.77 6.23
C LYS A 87 14.08 12.63 6.43
N VAL A 88 13.40 12.46 7.56
CA VAL A 88 12.38 13.38 8.09
C VAL A 88 13.04 14.75 8.24
N THR A 89 13.03 15.54 7.16
CA THR A 89 13.39 16.95 7.20
C THR A 89 12.09 17.70 7.37
N GLY A 90 11.84 18.13 8.60
CA GLY A 90 10.71 18.99 8.94
C GLY A 90 10.69 20.22 8.06
N GLN A 91 9.47 20.67 7.73
CA GLN A 91 9.24 21.98 7.14
C GLN A 91 9.91 23.05 8.02
N GLN A 92 10.85 23.79 7.45
CA GLN A 92 11.24 25.10 7.95
C GLN A 92 11.06 26.08 6.80
N GLU A 93 10.00 26.88 6.91
CA GLU A 93 9.80 28.09 6.12
C GLU A 93 10.94 29.08 6.39
N LYS A 94 11.52 29.66 5.33
CA LYS A 94 12.12 31.00 5.38
C LYS A 94 12.14 31.66 4.00
N ALA A 95 11.42 32.78 3.88
CA ALA A 95 11.48 33.72 2.77
C ALA A 95 12.79 34.52 2.81
N ASP A 96 13.35 34.88 1.64
CA ASP A 96 14.10 36.13 1.42
C ASP A 96 14.27 36.38 -0.11
N VAL A 97 14.07 37.65 -0.51
CA VAL A 97 13.90 38.18 -1.88
C VAL A 97 15.25 38.58 -2.49
N ASN A 98 15.47 38.40 -3.80
CA ASN A 98 16.35 39.32 -4.53
C ASN A 98 16.04 39.42 -6.04
N ALA A 99 16.16 40.64 -6.57
CA ALA A 99 15.69 41.09 -7.88
C ALA A 99 16.83 41.60 -8.78
N ASN A 100 16.73 41.33 -10.10
CA ASN A 100 17.11 42.18 -11.25
C ASN A 100 16.88 41.39 -12.58
N ASP A 101 15.83 41.70 -13.34
CA ASP A 101 15.75 42.69 -14.46
C ASP A 101 16.40 42.16 -15.76
N GLY A 102 15.80 42.12 -16.95
CA GLY A 102 14.50 42.50 -17.47
C GLY A 102 14.60 42.49 -19.01
N THR A 103 13.71 41.81 -19.73
CA THR A 103 13.32 42.23 -21.09
C THR A 103 11.90 41.73 -21.38
N SER A 104 11.03 42.67 -21.73
CA SER A 104 9.62 42.48 -22.03
C SER A 104 9.37 42.59 -23.53
N SER A 105 8.49 41.76 -24.08
CA SER A 105 7.56 42.20 -25.11
C SER A 105 6.25 41.43 -25.01
N ALA A 106 5.16 42.21 -24.90
CA ALA A 106 3.76 41.82 -25.04
C ALA A 106 3.53 41.14 -26.41
N MET A 107 2.41 40.50 -26.76
CA MET A 107 1.05 41.00 -26.79
C MET A 107 0.05 39.87 -27.07
N SER A 108 -1.12 39.95 -26.43
CA SER A 108 -2.29 39.10 -26.68
C SER A 108 -3.16 39.64 -27.82
N SER A 109 -3.86 38.78 -28.55
CA SER A 109 -5.27 39.02 -28.93
C SER A 109 -5.94 37.77 -29.50
N SER A 110 -7.25 37.71 -29.25
CA SER A 110 -8.17 36.58 -29.31
C SER A 110 -8.87 36.42 -30.67
N GLY A 111 -9.45 35.24 -30.94
CA GLY A 111 -10.63 35.17 -31.83
C GLY A 111 -10.92 33.85 -32.55
N ALA A 112 -12.05 33.23 -32.16
CA ALA A 112 -12.94 32.34 -32.93
C ALA A 112 -12.53 30.88 -33.26
N SER A 113 -13.37 29.94 -32.83
CA SER A 113 -13.39 28.53 -33.25
C SER A 113 -14.14 28.35 -34.59
N PRO A 114 -13.85 27.26 -35.35
CA PRO A 114 -14.91 26.29 -35.59
C PRO A 114 -14.48 24.80 -35.57
N LEU A 115 -15.36 23.99 -34.97
CA LEU A 115 -15.96 22.74 -35.45
C LEU A 115 -15.13 21.45 -35.67
N SER A 116 -15.43 20.44 -34.81
CA SER A 116 -15.63 18.97 -35.03
C SER A 116 -14.50 18.14 -35.68
N SER A 117 -14.04 17.00 -35.14
CA SER A 117 -14.80 15.84 -34.63
C SER A 117 -13.95 14.89 -33.76
N GLN A 118 -14.53 14.41 -32.64
CA GLN A 118 -14.60 13.00 -32.10
C GLN A 118 -13.30 12.17 -31.92
N ASP A 119 -13.05 11.37 -30.87
CA ASP A 119 -13.70 11.00 -29.60
C ASP A 119 -12.66 10.19 -28.77
N THR A 120 -12.58 10.38 -27.44
CA THR A 120 -12.33 9.26 -26.51
C THR A 120 -12.77 9.65 -25.08
N THR A 121 -14.06 9.45 -24.82
CA THR A 121 -14.70 9.10 -23.53
C THR A 121 -13.93 9.43 -22.22
N ARG A 122 -14.36 10.49 -21.52
CA ARG A 122 -14.10 10.73 -20.08
C ARG A 122 -15.23 10.12 -19.25
N SER A 123 -14.91 9.20 -18.33
CA SER A 123 -15.83 8.85 -17.23
C SER A 123 -15.58 9.78 -16.05
N SER A 124 -16.62 10.50 -15.61
CA SER A 124 -16.59 11.47 -14.51
C SER A 124 -17.21 10.85 -13.25
N MET A 125 -16.50 10.91 -12.13
CA MET A 125 -17.03 10.58 -10.80
C MET A 125 -17.75 11.81 -10.23
N SER A 126 -19.02 11.65 -9.85
CA SER A 126 -19.80 12.69 -9.19
C SER A 126 -19.74 12.52 -7.69
N PHE A 127 -19.32 13.57 -6.98
CA PHE A 127 -19.41 13.66 -5.52
C PHE A 127 -20.58 14.62 -5.20
N THR A 128 -21.62 14.10 -4.55
CA THR A 128 -22.73 14.92 -4.06
C THR A 128 -22.36 15.49 -2.69
N THR A 129 -22.13 16.79 -2.62
CA THR A 129 -22.05 17.54 -1.36
C THR A 129 -23.46 17.99 -0.95
N ALA A 130 -23.90 17.62 0.24
CA ALA A 130 -25.14 18.11 0.82
C ALA A 130 -24.92 19.54 1.35
N THR A 131 -25.45 20.54 0.66
CA THR A 131 -25.57 21.90 1.18
C THR A 131 -27.03 22.16 1.55
N SER A 132 -27.25 22.36 2.85
CA SER A 132 -28.51 22.85 3.43
C SER A 132 -28.85 24.25 2.90
N ASP A 133 -30.06 24.45 2.35
CA ASP A 133 -30.64 25.78 2.22
C ASP A 133 -32.10 25.81 2.68
N ARG A 134 -32.41 26.87 3.40
CA ARG A 134 -33.62 27.15 4.15
C ARG A 134 -34.24 28.38 3.51
N GLN A 135 -35.35 28.24 2.76
CA GLN A 135 -36.48 29.20 2.82
C GLN A 135 -37.73 28.79 2.00
N ARG A 136 -38.80 28.51 2.75
CA ARG A 136 -40.13 29.17 2.71
C ARG A 136 -40.64 29.78 1.39
N SER A 137 -41.75 29.24 0.84
CA SER A 137 -43.04 29.95 0.66
C SER A 137 -44.14 29.14 -0.07
N LYS A 138 -45.26 28.90 0.65
CA LYS A 138 -46.69 29.12 0.30
C LYS A 138 -47.33 28.56 -0.99
N LEU A 139 -48.53 27.99 -0.77
CA LEU A 139 -49.71 27.76 -1.65
C LEU A 139 -49.78 26.45 -2.45
N ALA A 140 -50.46 25.46 -1.89
CA ALA A 140 -51.82 25.07 -2.27
C ALA A 140 -52.46 24.27 -1.12
#